data_AF-A0A947EIY3-F1
#
_entry.id   AF-A0A947EIY3-F1
#
_cell.length_a   1.000
_cell.length_b   1.000
_cell.length_c   1.000
_cell.angle_alpha   90.00
_cell.angle_beta   90.00
_cell.angle_gamma   90.00
#
_symmetry.space_group_name_H-M   'P 1'
#
loop_
_entity.id
_entity.type
_entity.pdbx_description
1 polymer ?
#
loop_
_entity_poly.entity_id
_entity_poly.type
_entity_poly.pdbx_seq_one_letter_code
_entity_poly.pdbx_strand_id
1 'polypeptide(L)'
;ADLDALERPERAIPSGLIQKKEALIFGLAWLFLGIVLAYFVNLASVIIATLLASFILIYDAWAKRSSFTGALTMGVCRGLNLLLGISILGGLVHWQLAGIPLLYIFAITLISQGEVHGGNKRNLLFAGLLYVSVILIVLYVVNAQESLNGISIGALAVFALAILIPWYKAYRSAAPNLIKKAVVAGVLSIILLDVIFAVSFGHISYAFFVLLLLPISIGLGSLFKVT
;
A
#
# COMPACT_ATOMS: atom_id res chain seq x y z
N ALA A 1 -19.83 -7.22 -6.82
CA ALA A 1 -21.12 -7.07 -6.12
C ALA A 1 -21.58 -8.42 -5.60
N ASP A 2 -21.71 -9.43 -6.46
CA ASP A 2 -22.28 -10.73 -6.03
C ASP A 2 -21.31 -11.51 -5.11
N LEU A 3 -20.01 -11.48 -5.40
CA LEU A 3 -18.97 -12.01 -4.50
C LEU A 3 -18.94 -11.27 -3.15
N ASP A 4 -18.93 -9.93 -3.21
CA ASP A 4 -18.94 -9.08 -2.02
C ASP A 4 -20.23 -9.24 -1.18
N ALA A 5 -21.37 -9.53 -1.81
CA ALA A 5 -22.62 -9.78 -1.10
C ALA A 5 -22.55 -11.08 -0.29
N LEU A 6 -21.76 -12.05 -0.74
CA LEU A 6 -21.54 -13.32 -0.04
C LEU A 6 -20.49 -13.19 1.06
N GLU A 7 -19.37 -12.51 0.77
CA GLU A 7 -18.21 -12.44 1.65
C GLU A 7 -18.23 -11.26 2.64
N ARG A 8 -18.85 -10.13 2.26
CA ARG A 8 -18.86 -8.85 3.00
C ARG A 8 -20.15 -8.04 2.74
N PRO A 9 -21.32 -8.54 3.19
CA PRO A 9 -22.62 -7.92 2.92
C PRO A 9 -22.77 -6.50 3.48
N GLU A 10 -21.96 -6.13 4.47
CA GLU A 10 -21.93 -4.81 5.09
C GLU A 10 -21.45 -3.67 4.16
N ARG A 11 -20.89 -3.99 2.99
CA ARG A 11 -20.40 -2.97 2.04
C ARG A 11 -21.56 -2.14 1.44
N ALA A 12 -21.29 -0.89 1.08
CA ALA A 12 -22.31 0.07 0.62
C ALA A 12 -23.12 -0.36 -0.61
N ILE A 13 -22.50 -1.09 -1.56
CA ILE A 13 -23.18 -1.55 -2.78
C ILE A 13 -24.06 -2.79 -2.48
N PRO A 14 -23.56 -3.88 -1.84
CA PRO A 14 -24.41 -5.01 -1.44
C PRO A 14 -25.55 -4.64 -0.48
N SER A 15 -25.31 -3.73 0.47
CA SER A 15 -26.32 -3.27 1.43
C SER A 15 -27.40 -2.35 0.83
N GLY A 16 -27.24 -1.95 -0.44
CA GLY A 16 -28.20 -1.08 -1.13
C GLY A 16 -28.13 0.40 -0.74
N LEU A 17 -27.13 0.81 0.06
CA LEU A 17 -26.93 2.20 0.46
C LEU A 17 -26.64 3.12 -0.74
N ILE A 18 -25.97 2.60 -1.78
CA ILE A 18 -25.63 3.36 -3.00
C ILE A 18 -25.86 2.49 -4.23
N GLN A 19 -26.42 3.05 -5.31
CA GLN A 19 -26.61 2.31 -6.55
C GLN A 19 -25.27 2.10 -7.30
N LYS A 20 -25.13 0.97 -8.00
CA LYS A 20 -23.92 0.66 -8.80
C LYS A 20 -23.54 1.76 -9.79
N LYS A 21 -24.55 2.39 -10.42
CA LYS A 21 -24.34 3.48 -11.39
C LYS A 21 -23.82 4.75 -10.72
N GLU A 22 -24.37 5.11 -9.56
CA GLU A 22 -23.93 6.28 -8.79
C GLU A 22 -22.49 6.12 -8.34
N ALA A 23 -22.13 4.94 -7.80
CA ALA A 23 -20.76 4.63 -7.42
C ALA A 23 -19.77 4.70 -8.60
N LEU A 24 -20.19 4.22 -9.78
CA LEU A 24 -19.37 4.29 -11.00
C LEU A 24 -19.14 5.73 -11.46
N ILE A 25 -20.20 6.54 -11.55
CA ILE A 25 -20.11 7.95 -11.95
C ILE A 25 -19.21 8.71 -10.98
N PHE A 26 -19.43 8.51 -9.67
CA PHE A 26 -18.63 9.15 -8.65
C PHE A 26 -17.14 8.76 -8.75
N GLY A 27 -16.83 7.47 -8.88
CA GLY A 27 -15.45 6.98 -9.04
C GLY A 27 -14.75 7.53 -10.28
N LEU A 28 -15.43 7.55 -11.43
CA LEU A 28 -14.89 8.10 -12.67
C LEU A 28 -14.69 9.62 -12.60
N ALA A 29 -15.61 10.35 -11.95
CA ALA A 29 -15.49 11.80 -11.76
C ALA A 29 -14.24 12.15 -10.93
N TRP A 30 -13.98 11.42 -9.83
CA TRP A 30 -12.79 11.64 -9.00
C TRP A 30 -11.48 11.24 -9.71
N LEU A 31 -11.48 10.15 -10.47
CA LEU A 31 -10.33 9.77 -11.29
C LEU A 31 -10.00 10.85 -12.34
N PHE A 32 -11.02 11.34 -13.03
CA PHE A 32 -10.86 12.40 -14.03
C PHE A 32 -10.38 13.70 -13.39
N LEU A 33 -10.97 14.10 -12.26
CA LEU A 33 -10.55 15.28 -11.51
C LEU A 33 -9.08 15.18 -11.09
N GLY A 34 -8.62 14.01 -10.64
CA GLY A 34 -7.21 13.79 -10.31
C GLY A 34 -6.26 14.04 -11.50
N ILE A 35 -6.63 13.61 -12.70
CA ILE A 35 -5.84 13.85 -13.93
C ILE A 35 -5.86 15.35 -14.28
N VAL A 36 -7.01 16.02 -14.17
CA VAL A 36 -7.13 17.47 -14.39
C VAL A 36 -6.27 18.24 -13.40
N LEU A 37 -6.23 17.85 -12.12
CA LEU A 37 -5.36 18.50 -11.14
C LEU A 37 -3.87 18.28 -11.47
N ALA A 38 -3.48 17.09 -11.94
CA ALA A 38 -2.12 16.81 -12.37
C ALA A 38 -1.66 17.68 -13.56
N TYR A 39 -2.59 18.11 -14.42
CA TYR A 39 -2.31 19.04 -15.53
C TYR A 39 -1.79 20.39 -15.06
N PHE A 40 -2.23 20.88 -13.90
CA PHE A 40 -1.75 22.13 -13.33
C PHE A 40 -0.35 22.03 -12.69
N VAL A 41 0.24 20.84 -12.62
CA VAL A 41 1.59 20.63 -12.08
C VAL A 41 2.63 20.59 -13.21
N ASN A 42 2.60 19.54 -14.04
CA ASN A 42 3.47 19.39 -15.23
C ASN A 42 3.06 18.18 -16.09
N LEU A 43 3.65 18.05 -17.28
CA LEU A 43 3.36 16.97 -18.22
C LEU A 43 3.65 15.57 -17.66
N ALA A 44 4.74 15.40 -16.90
CA ALA A 44 5.08 14.12 -16.29
C ALA A 44 3.99 13.67 -15.30
N SER A 45 3.46 14.60 -14.50
CA SER A 45 2.36 14.35 -13.56
C SER A 45 1.11 13.85 -14.28
N VAL A 46 0.75 14.45 -15.43
CA VAL A 46 -0.40 14.04 -16.24
C VAL A 46 -0.23 12.61 -16.77
N ILE A 47 0.96 12.29 -17.30
CA ILE A 47 1.26 10.95 -17.84
C ILE A 47 1.16 9.91 -16.73
N ILE A 48 1.77 10.18 -15.57
CA ILE A 48 1.76 9.25 -14.42
C ILE A 48 0.34 9.11 -13.85
N ALA A 49 -0.42 10.19 -13.71
CA ALA A 49 -1.80 10.15 -13.23
C ALA A 49 -2.71 9.34 -14.17
N THR A 50 -2.53 9.50 -15.50
CA THR A 50 -3.29 8.75 -16.51
C THR A 50 -2.94 7.26 -16.47
N LEU A 51 -1.65 6.92 -16.33
CA LEU A 51 -1.20 5.54 -16.15
C LEU A 51 -1.77 4.95 -14.85
N LEU A 52 -1.70 5.68 -13.74
CA LEU A 52 -2.24 5.26 -12.45
C LEU A 52 -3.74 4.98 -12.55
N ALA A 53 -4.51 5.90 -13.13
CA ALA A 53 -5.95 5.71 -13.35
C ALA A 53 -6.24 4.47 -14.21
N SER A 54 -5.45 4.24 -15.25
CA SER A 54 -5.59 3.05 -16.11
C SER A 54 -5.33 1.76 -15.32
N PHE A 55 -4.28 1.70 -14.51
CA PHE A 55 -3.96 0.54 -13.67
C PHE A 55 -5.00 0.27 -12.58
N ILE A 56 -5.62 1.32 -12.02
CA ILE A 56 -6.76 1.18 -11.09
C ILE A 56 -7.93 0.47 -11.79
N LEU A 57 -8.30 0.93 -13.00
CA LEU A 57 -9.38 0.30 -13.76
C LEU A 57 -9.05 -1.14 -14.18
N ILE A 58 -7.80 -1.41 -14.59
CA ILE A 58 -7.33 -2.76 -14.93
C ILE A 58 -7.41 -3.70 -13.72
N TYR A 59 -7.01 -3.22 -12.54
CA TYR A 59 -7.10 -3.97 -11.29
C TYR A 59 -8.55 -4.36 -10.99
N ASP A 60 -9.45 -3.38 -11.04
CA ASP A 60 -10.86 -3.57 -10.68
C ASP A 60 -11.63 -4.44 -11.67
N ALA A 61 -11.32 -4.34 -12.98
CA ALA A 61 -12.00 -5.08 -14.03
C ALA A 61 -11.52 -6.54 -14.14
N TRP A 62 -10.21 -6.76 -14.09
CA TRP A 62 -9.61 -8.04 -14.46
C TRP A 62 -8.54 -8.55 -13.49
N ALA A 63 -7.54 -7.74 -13.14
CA ALA A 63 -6.32 -8.28 -12.53
C ALA A 63 -6.55 -8.91 -11.15
N LYS A 64 -7.53 -8.41 -10.38
CA LYS A 64 -7.89 -8.95 -9.07
C LYS A 64 -8.36 -10.41 -9.08
N ARG A 65 -8.73 -10.96 -10.25
CA ARG A 65 -9.19 -12.35 -10.39
C ARG A 65 -8.06 -13.36 -10.19
N SER A 66 -6.82 -12.99 -10.49
CA SER A 66 -5.65 -13.84 -10.29
C SER A 66 -4.79 -13.29 -9.16
N SER A 67 -4.34 -14.22 -8.31
CA SER A 67 -3.51 -13.95 -7.13
C SER A 67 -2.27 -13.11 -7.47
N PHE A 68 -1.51 -13.54 -8.46
CA PHE A 68 -0.24 -12.88 -8.80
C PHE A 68 -0.47 -11.55 -9.53
N THR A 69 -1.35 -11.52 -10.53
CA THR A 69 -1.62 -10.31 -11.30
C THR A 69 -2.28 -9.23 -10.45
N GLY A 70 -3.20 -9.61 -9.56
CA GLY A 70 -3.84 -8.68 -8.64
C GLY A 70 -2.82 -8.03 -7.71
N ALA A 71 -1.92 -8.83 -7.12
CA ALA A 71 -0.84 -8.31 -6.30
C ALA A 71 0.10 -7.38 -7.09
N LEU A 72 0.45 -7.76 -8.32
CA LEU A 72 1.34 -6.97 -9.17
C LEU A 72 0.72 -5.63 -9.55
N THR A 73 -0.51 -5.63 -10.05
CA THR A 73 -1.20 -4.41 -10.45
C THR A 73 -1.41 -3.48 -9.25
N MET A 74 -1.75 -4.00 -8.06
CA MET A 74 -1.90 -3.15 -6.87
C MET A 74 -0.56 -2.56 -6.40
N GLY A 75 0.53 -3.34 -6.50
CA GLY A 75 1.88 -2.85 -6.27
C GLY A 75 2.27 -1.73 -7.26
N VAL A 76 1.99 -1.92 -8.55
CA VAL A 76 2.23 -0.90 -9.58
C VAL A 76 1.44 0.38 -9.30
N CYS A 77 0.17 0.28 -8.90
CA CYS A 77 -0.61 1.46 -8.49
C CYS A 77 0.09 2.23 -7.36
N ARG A 78 0.66 1.54 -6.37
CA ARG A 78 1.34 2.18 -5.24
C ARG A 78 2.70 2.76 -5.62
N GLY A 79 3.44 2.11 -6.52
CA GLY A 79 4.65 2.67 -7.12
C GLY A 79 4.35 3.94 -7.94
N LEU A 80 3.35 3.89 -8.82
CA LEU A 80 2.90 5.04 -9.60
C LEU A 80 2.38 6.18 -8.72
N ASN A 81 1.70 5.87 -7.61
CA ASN A 81 1.27 6.88 -6.63
C ASN A 81 2.45 7.62 -6.01
N LEU A 82 3.53 6.92 -5.65
CA LEU A 82 4.76 7.56 -5.17
C LEU A 82 5.42 8.41 -6.27
N LEU A 83 5.52 7.87 -7.50
CA LEU A 83 6.06 8.61 -8.64
C LEU A 83 5.28 9.88 -8.95
N LEU A 84 3.95 9.86 -8.80
CA LEU A 84 3.12 11.04 -8.98
C LEU A 84 3.51 12.14 -7.98
N GLY A 85 3.75 11.81 -6.71
CA GLY A 85 4.26 12.75 -5.73
C GLY A 85 5.65 13.30 -6.08
N ILE A 86 6.57 12.43 -6.49
CA ILE A 86 7.94 12.80 -6.91
C ILE A 86 7.91 13.73 -8.13
N SER A 87 6.96 13.53 -9.05
CA SER A 87 6.89 14.27 -10.31
C SER A 87 6.66 15.77 -10.15
N ILE A 88 6.26 16.24 -8.95
CA ILE A 88 6.19 17.67 -8.62
C ILE A 88 7.55 18.37 -8.83
N LEU A 89 8.66 17.64 -8.68
CA LEU A 89 10.01 18.15 -8.91
C LEU A 89 10.35 18.40 -10.40
N GLY A 90 9.40 18.22 -11.31
CA GLY A 90 9.58 18.48 -12.74
C GLY A 90 10.31 17.38 -13.51
N GLY A 91 10.58 16.23 -12.89
CA GLY A 91 11.25 15.08 -13.49
C GLY A 91 11.06 13.80 -12.68
N LEU A 92 11.59 12.68 -13.20
CA LEU A 92 11.56 11.35 -12.54
C LEU A 92 12.85 11.10 -11.75
N VAL A 93 13.25 12.08 -10.94
CA VAL A 93 14.41 11.95 -10.04
C VAL A 93 14.07 10.86 -9.01
N HIS A 94 15.01 9.95 -8.74
CA HIS A 94 14.79 8.83 -7.80
C HIS A 94 13.59 7.92 -8.14
N TRP A 95 13.25 7.75 -9.42
CA TRP A 95 12.15 6.88 -9.85
C TRP A 95 12.26 5.44 -9.33
N GLN A 96 13.49 4.99 -9.03
CA GLN A 96 13.79 3.67 -8.49
C GLN A 96 13.11 3.43 -7.13
N LEU A 97 12.82 4.49 -6.36
CA LEU A 97 12.13 4.40 -5.08
C LEU A 97 10.72 3.82 -5.22
N ALA A 98 10.09 3.96 -6.40
CA ALA A 98 8.78 3.38 -6.69
C ALA A 98 8.75 1.85 -6.61
N GLY A 99 9.91 1.20 -6.77
CA GLY A 99 10.04 -0.24 -6.60
C GLY A 99 9.78 -0.70 -5.17
N ILE A 100 10.05 0.15 -4.17
CA ILE A 100 9.89 -0.18 -2.75
C ILE A 100 8.41 -0.39 -2.37
N PRO A 101 7.50 0.60 -2.54
CA PRO A 101 6.08 0.40 -2.26
C PRO A 101 5.46 -0.65 -3.19
N LEU A 102 5.95 -0.79 -4.43
CA LEU A 102 5.49 -1.85 -5.33
C LEU A 102 5.75 -3.24 -4.73
N LEU A 103 7.00 -3.55 -4.38
CA LEU A 103 7.38 -4.84 -3.81
C LEU A 103 6.69 -5.08 -2.46
N TYR A 104 6.60 -4.03 -1.63
CA TYR A 104 5.98 -4.11 -0.32
C TYR A 104 4.48 -4.44 -0.40
N ILE A 105 3.76 -3.74 -1.28
CA ILE A 105 2.32 -3.94 -1.46
C ILE A 105 2.03 -5.24 -2.19
N PHE A 106 2.90 -5.65 -3.11
CA PHE A 106 2.84 -6.97 -3.72
C PHE A 106 2.90 -8.06 -2.63
N ALA A 107 3.83 -7.94 -1.67
CA ALA A 107 3.93 -8.88 -0.55
C ALA A 107 2.67 -8.88 0.34
N ILE A 108 2.16 -7.71 0.73
CA ILE A 108 0.92 -7.61 1.53
C ILE A 108 -0.26 -8.24 0.80
N THR A 109 -0.40 -7.99 -0.51
CA THR A 109 -1.52 -8.48 -1.32
C THR A 109 -1.44 -10.00 -1.53
N LEU A 110 -0.25 -10.59 -1.53
CA LEU A 110 -0.10 -12.04 -1.50
C LEU A 110 -0.52 -12.66 -0.16
N ILE A 111 -0.25 -11.97 0.96
CA ILE A 111 -0.68 -12.40 2.29
C ILE A 111 -2.21 -12.33 2.40
N SER A 112 -2.84 -11.26 1.89
CA SER A 112 -4.29 -11.03 2.03
C SER A 112 -5.17 -12.09 1.35
N GLN A 113 -4.64 -12.82 0.39
CA GLN A 113 -5.37 -13.90 -0.28
C GLN A 113 -5.68 -15.09 0.63
N GLY A 114 -4.91 -15.26 1.71
CA GLY A 114 -5.16 -16.29 2.72
C GLY A 114 -6.17 -15.88 3.79
N GLU A 115 -6.75 -14.67 3.73
CA GLU A 115 -7.62 -14.14 4.79
C GLU A 115 -8.94 -14.89 4.97
N VAL A 116 -9.51 -15.44 3.90
CA VAL A 116 -10.86 -16.04 3.93
C VAL A 116 -10.81 -17.52 4.29
N HIS A 117 -10.02 -18.30 3.57
CA HIS A 117 -9.99 -19.77 3.70
C HIS A 117 -8.81 -20.29 4.53
N GLY A 118 -7.84 -19.42 4.85
CA GLY A 118 -6.59 -19.85 5.49
C GLY A 118 -5.75 -20.74 4.57
N GLY A 119 -4.61 -21.21 5.09
CA GLY A 119 -3.65 -21.95 4.27
C GLY A 119 -2.89 -21.06 3.29
N ASN A 120 -2.10 -21.67 2.40
CA ASN A 120 -1.18 -21.00 1.47
C ASN A 120 0.17 -20.53 2.08
N LYS A 121 0.86 -21.47 2.74
CA LYS A 121 2.22 -21.24 3.28
C LYS A 121 3.24 -20.80 2.22
N ARG A 122 3.06 -21.18 0.95
CA ARG A 122 3.95 -20.76 -0.15
C ARG A 122 3.90 -19.25 -0.36
N ASN A 123 2.71 -18.67 -0.43
CA ASN A 123 2.55 -17.22 -0.58
C ASN A 123 3.04 -16.48 0.68
N LEU A 124 2.80 -17.02 1.88
CA LEU A 124 3.33 -16.45 3.12
C LEU A 124 4.86 -16.47 3.17
N LEU A 125 5.50 -17.56 2.75
CA LEU A 125 6.96 -17.65 2.65
C LEU A 125 7.50 -16.64 1.63
N PHE A 126 6.90 -16.58 0.44
CA PHE A 126 7.32 -15.66 -0.61
C PHE A 126 7.17 -14.19 -0.17
N ALA A 127 6.06 -13.85 0.48
CA ALA A 127 5.85 -12.52 1.05
C ALA A 127 6.86 -12.17 2.15
N GLY A 128 7.26 -13.14 2.97
CA GLY A 128 8.31 -12.95 3.97
C GLY A 128 9.66 -12.63 3.36
N LEU A 129 10.05 -13.34 2.29
CA LEU A 129 11.26 -13.04 1.53
C LEU A 129 11.22 -11.62 0.96
N LEU A 130 10.08 -11.22 0.39
CA LEU A 130 9.89 -9.87 -0.12
C LEU A 130 9.96 -8.80 0.96
N TYR A 131 9.42 -9.02 2.16
CA TYR A 131 9.58 -8.10 3.29
C TYR A 131 11.05 -7.93 3.69
N VAL A 132 11.81 -9.02 3.75
CA VAL A 132 13.25 -8.94 4.03
C VAL A 132 13.95 -8.16 2.92
N SER A 133 13.64 -8.42 1.64
CA SER A 133 14.18 -7.64 0.52
C SER A 133 13.85 -6.15 0.62
N VAL A 134 12.62 -5.80 0.97
CA VAL A 134 12.20 -4.40 1.17
C VAL A 134 13.00 -3.74 2.31
N ILE A 135 13.16 -4.42 3.45
CA ILE A 135 13.95 -3.90 4.58
C ILE A 135 15.40 -3.64 4.14
N LEU A 136 16.01 -4.57 3.40
CA LEU A 136 17.38 -4.42 2.90
C LEU A 136 17.51 -3.29 1.88
N ILE A 137 16.54 -3.14 0.97
CA ILE A 137 16.51 -2.02 0.00
C ILE A 137 16.36 -0.69 0.73
N VAL A 138 15.48 -0.60 1.73
CA VAL A 138 15.30 0.61 2.53
C VAL A 138 16.59 0.93 3.31
N LEU A 139 17.24 -0.07 3.92
CA LEU A 139 18.52 0.13 4.59
C LEU A 139 19.60 0.64 3.63
N TYR A 140 19.66 0.09 2.41
CA TYR A 140 20.56 0.57 1.37
C TYR A 140 20.27 2.03 1.01
N VAL A 141 19.01 2.42 0.85
CA VAL A 141 18.61 3.81 0.58
C VAL A 141 18.99 4.74 1.73
N VAL A 142 18.74 4.36 2.98
CA VAL A 142 19.12 5.13 4.18
C VAL A 142 20.63 5.36 4.20
N ASN A 143 21.41 4.33 3.89
CA ASN A 143 22.87 4.42 3.85
C ASN A 143 23.37 5.27 2.67
N ALA A 144 22.79 5.10 1.48
CA ALA A 144 23.15 5.86 0.28
C ALA A 144 22.85 7.35 0.41
N GLN A 145 21.87 7.74 1.23
CA GLN A 145 21.56 9.13 1.57
C GLN A 145 22.32 9.65 2.80
N GLU A 146 23.39 8.95 3.22
CA GLU A 146 24.24 9.29 4.38
C GLU A 146 23.44 9.53 5.69
N SER A 147 22.23 8.98 5.76
CA SER A 147 21.28 9.24 6.84
C SER A 147 21.28 8.11 7.88
N LEU A 148 22.38 7.36 7.97
CA LEU A 148 22.52 6.21 8.86
C LEU A 148 22.81 6.69 10.29
N ASN A 149 21.74 7.10 10.99
CA ASN A 149 21.79 7.59 12.37
C ASN A 149 20.85 6.77 13.27
N GLY A 150 20.87 7.02 14.58
CA GLY A 150 20.03 6.28 15.53
C GLY A 150 18.52 6.41 15.26
N ILE A 151 18.08 7.52 14.66
CA ILE A 151 16.65 7.76 14.36
C ILE A 151 16.21 6.90 13.18
N SER A 152 16.95 6.88 12.07
CA SER A 152 16.61 6.09 10.89
C SER A 152 16.71 4.59 11.16
N ILE A 153 17.73 4.16 11.92
CA ILE A 153 17.86 2.78 12.38
C ILE A 153 16.70 2.40 13.32
N GLY A 154 16.34 3.28 14.26
CA GLY A 154 15.20 3.08 15.16
C GLY A 154 13.88 2.97 14.40
N ALA A 155 13.63 3.87 13.44
CA ALA A 155 12.44 3.84 12.60
C ALA A 155 12.37 2.56 11.74
N LEU A 156 13.50 2.15 11.14
CA LEU A 156 13.60 0.91 10.37
C LEU A 156 13.37 -0.32 11.25
N ALA A 157 13.91 -0.34 12.47
CA ALA A 157 13.68 -1.41 13.43
C ALA A 157 12.20 -1.51 13.82
N VAL A 158 11.54 -0.38 14.11
CA VAL A 158 10.10 -0.34 14.42
C VAL A 158 9.28 -0.84 13.23
N PHE A 159 9.58 -0.39 12.01
CA PHE A 159 8.94 -0.88 10.79
C PHE A 159 9.13 -2.40 10.60
N ALA A 160 10.36 -2.88 10.72
CA ALA A 160 10.69 -4.30 10.57
C ALA A 160 9.95 -5.16 11.61
N LEU A 161 9.92 -4.75 12.87
CA LEU A 161 9.19 -5.45 13.93
C LEU A 161 7.68 -5.44 13.68
N ALA A 162 7.13 -4.29 13.25
CA ALA A 162 5.70 -4.13 12.96
C ALA A 162 5.21 -5.07 11.85
N ILE A 163 6.03 -5.36 10.84
CA ILE A 163 5.65 -6.24 9.73
C ILE A 163 6.04 -7.71 9.97
N LEU A 164 7.24 -7.97 10.53
CA LEU A 164 7.77 -9.33 10.66
C LEU A 164 7.12 -10.10 11.81
N ILE A 165 6.79 -9.46 12.94
CA ILE A 165 6.18 -10.17 14.08
C ILE A 165 4.80 -10.73 13.71
N PRO A 166 3.85 -9.94 13.14
CA PRO A 166 2.55 -10.47 12.73
C PRO A 166 2.67 -11.46 11.59
N TRP A 167 3.55 -11.21 10.61
CA TRP A 167 3.83 -12.13 9.52
C TRP A 167 4.31 -13.50 10.03
N TYR A 168 5.27 -13.53 10.95
CA TYR A 168 5.82 -14.78 11.50
C TYR A 168 4.74 -15.59 12.23
N LYS A 169 3.89 -14.92 13.01
CA LYS A 169 2.73 -15.54 13.67
C LYS A 169 1.77 -16.14 12.63
N ALA A 170 1.48 -15.41 11.55
CA ALA A 170 0.64 -15.89 10.45
C ALA A 170 1.28 -17.07 9.70
N TYR A 171 2.58 -17.03 9.42
CA TYR A 171 3.31 -18.10 8.73
C TYR A 171 3.31 -19.42 9.51
N ARG A 172 3.53 -19.35 10.82
CA ARG A 172 3.61 -20.54 11.68
C ARG A 172 2.27 -21.27 11.80
N SER A 173 1.18 -20.52 12.01
CA SER A 173 -0.14 -21.11 12.27
C SER A 173 -1.03 -21.21 11.01
N ALA A 174 -0.75 -20.43 9.97
CA ALA A 174 -1.56 -20.31 8.73
C ALA A 174 -3.07 -20.08 8.98
N ALA A 175 -3.40 -19.54 10.15
CA ALA A 175 -4.78 -19.32 10.58
C ALA A 175 -5.33 -18.02 9.98
N PRO A 176 -6.57 -18.01 9.43
CA PRO A 176 -7.19 -16.83 8.82
C PRO A 176 -7.12 -15.56 9.69
N ASN A 177 -7.42 -15.69 10.98
CA ASN A 177 -7.39 -14.58 11.93
C ASN A 177 -6.01 -13.94 12.09
N LEU A 178 -4.94 -14.73 12.04
CA LEU A 178 -3.57 -14.24 12.15
C LEU A 178 -3.10 -13.63 10.83
N ILE A 179 -3.54 -14.17 9.70
CA ILE A 179 -3.29 -13.59 8.37
C ILE A 179 -3.95 -12.20 8.28
N LYS A 180 -5.22 -12.06 8.66
CA LYS A 180 -5.91 -10.77 8.71
C LYS A 180 -5.18 -9.75 9.59
N LYS A 181 -4.72 -10.16 10.78
CA LYS A 181 -3.89 -9.29 11.65
C LYS A 181 -2.57 -8.89 10.99
N ALA A 182 -1.93 -9.79 10.25
CA ALA A 182 -0.69 -9.49 9.54
C ALA A 182 -0.92 -8.50 8.39
N VAL A 183 -2.04 -8.59 7.67
CA VAL A 183 -2.38 -7.64 6.62
C VAL A 183 -2.71 -6.27 7.19
N VAL A 184 -3.51 -6.18 8.25
CA VAL A 184 -3.81 -4.90 8.91
C VAL A 184 -2.51 -4.23 9.40
N ALA A 185 -1.61 -4.99 10.05
CA ALA A 185 -0.32 -4.48 10.47
C ALA A 185 0.55 -4.02 9.29
N GLY A 186 0.58 -4.79 8.20
CA GLY A 186 1.28 -4.39 6.97
C GLY A 186 0.72 -3.09 6.36
N VAL A 187 -0.60 -2.97 6.22
CA VAL A 187 -1.22 -1.75 5.69
C VAL A 187 -0.91 -0.53 6.55
N LEU A 188 -1.01 -0.64 7.88
CA LEU A 188 -0.66 0.46 8.79
C LEU A 188 0.83 0.80 8.78
N SER A 189 1.69 -0.19 8.52
CA SER A 189 3.14 0.01 8.47
C SER A 189 3.62 0.74 7.20
N ILE A 190 2.74 0.98 6.21
CA ILE A 190 3.04 1.90 5.10
C ILE A 190 3.40 3.29 5.64
N ILE A 191 2.71 3.75 6.69
CA ILE A 191 2.98 5.05 7.33
C ILE A 191 4.40 5.07 7.90
N LEU A 192 4.84 3.97 8.53
CA LEU A 192 6.20 3.85 9.04
C LEU A 192 7.25 3.84 7.92
N LEU A 193 6.93 3.24 6.77
CA LEU A 193 7.79 3.30 5.59
C LEU A 193 7.95 4.75 5.09
N ASP A 194 6.86 5.52 5.03
CA ASP A 194 6.88 6.93 4.64
C ASP A 194 7.67 7.79 5.65
N VAL A 195 7.56 7.50 6.94
CA VAL A 195 8.38 8.12 8.00
C VAL A 195 9.88 7.87 7.74
N ILE A 196 10.27 6.63 7.41
CA ILE A 196 11.67 6.30 7.12
C ILE A 196 12.16 7.08 5.90
N PHE A 197 11.37 7.20 4.85
CA PHE A 197 11.74 8.04 3.70
C PHE A 197 11.90 9.51 4.11
N ALA A 198 10.94 10.09 4.83
CA ALA A 198 11.05 11.49 5.26
C ALA A 198 12.33 11.74 6.09
N VAL A 199 12.68 10.83 7.00
CA VAL A 199 13.94 10.90 7.78
C VAL A 199 15.17 10.72 6.88
N SER A 200 15.13 9.79 5.93
CA SER A 200 16.27 9.47 5.03
C SER A 200 16.60 10.60 4.07
N PHE A 201 15.63 11.48 3.78
CA PHE A 201 15.83 12.66 2.95
C PHE A 201 16.03 13.94 3.80
N GLY A 202 16.28 13.80 5.11
CA GLY A 202 16.64 14.91 6.00
C GLY A 202 15.46 15.73 6.55
N HIS A 203 14.21 15.33 6.30
CA HIS A 203 13.01 16.07 6.70
C HIS A 203 12.33 15.49 7.93
N ILE A 204 12.99 15.59 9.09
CA ILE A 204 12.49 15.05 10.38
C ILE A 204 11.14 15.67 10.79
N SER A 205 10.93 16.95 10.50
CA SER A 205 9.64 17.62 10.77
C SER A 205 8.48 16.96 10.03
N TYR A 206 8.64 16.66 8.74
CA TYR A 206 7.64 15.93 7.97
C TYR A 206 7.46 14.49 8.48
N ALA A 207 8.54 13.83 8.87
CA ALA A 207 8.46 12.49 9.47
C ALA A 207 7.57 12.46 10.72
N PHE A 208 7.65 13.50 11.56
CA PHE A 208 6.78 13.63 12.74
C PHE A 208 5.30 13.80 12.35
N PHE A 209 4.99 14.68 11.39
CA PHE A 209 3.62 14.85 10.91
C PHE A 209 3.05 13.59 10.27
N VAL A 210 3.85 12.86 9.49
CA VAL A 210 3.46 11.57 8.91
C VAL A 210 3.21 10.53 10.01
N LEU A 211 4.05 10.48 11.04
CA LEU A 211 3.88 9.55 12.17
C LEU A 211 2.57 9.83 12.94
N LEU A 212 2.16 11.09 13.08
CA LEU A 212 0.88 11.46 13.68
C LEU A 212 -0.34 10.97 12.90
N LEU A 213 -0.19 10.61 11.62
CA LEU A 213 -1.27 9.96 10.85
C LEU A 213 -1.54 8.54 11.33
N LEU A 214 -0.59 7.88 12.02
CA LEU A 214 -0.76 6.52 12.53
C LEU A 214 -1.91 6.39 13.54
N PRO A 215 -1.97 7.16 14.65
CA PRO A 215 -3.10 7.09 15.58
C PRO A 215 -4.42 7.49 14.93
N ILE A 216 -4.40 8.46 14.00
CA ILE A 216 -5.60 8.88 13.24
C ILE A 216 -6.09 7.72 12.36
N SER A 217 -5.20 7.04 11.66
CA SER A 217 -5.52 5.88 10.81
C SER A 217 -6.09 4.72 11.63
N ILE A 218 -5.57 4.48 12.84
CA ILE A 218 -6.09 3.46 13.75
C ILE A 218 -7.50 3.86 14.25
N GLY A 219 -7.70 5.13 14.61
CA GLY A 219 -8.99 5.65 15.05
C GLY A 219 -10.07 5.63 13.96
N LEU A 220 -9.72 5.97 12.72
CA LEU A 220 -10.65 5.85 11.59
C LEU A 220 -10.93 4.39 11.24
N GLY A 221 -9.93 3.53 11.32
CA GLY A 221 -10.07 2.08 11.06
C GLY A 221 -11.01 1.35 12.03
N SER A 222 -11.29 1.92 13.20
CA SER A 222 -12.29 1.39 14.14
C SER A 222 -13.71 1.90 13.89
N LEU A 223 -13.86 3.06 13.22
CA LEU A 223 -15.16 3.68 12.91
C LEU A 223 -15.81 3.07 11.66
N PHE A 224 -15.02 2.80 10.63
CA PHE A 224 -15.46 2.00 9.49
C PHE A 224 -15.16 0.55 9.85
N LYS A 225 -16.16 -0.35 9.87
CA LYS A 225 -15.98 -1.79 10.17
C LYS A 225 -15.01 -2.43 9.16
N VAL A 226 -13.70 -2.25 9.37
CA VAL A 226 -12.62 -2.92 8.63
C VAL A 226 -12.25 -4.25 9.32
N THR A 227 -12.91 -4.57 10.42
CA THR A 227 -12.85 -5.86 11.12
C THR A 227 -14.16 -6.60 11.07
#